data_AF-A0A2A8GWF3-F1
#
_entry.id   AF-A0A2A8GWF3-F1
#
_cell.length_a   1.000
_cell.length_b   1.000
_cell.length_c   1.000
_cell.angle_alpha   90.00
_cell.angle_beta   90.00
_cell.angle_gamma   90.00
#
_symmetry.space_group_name_H-M   'P 1'
#
loop_
_entity.id
_entity.type
_entity.pdbx_description
1 polymer ?
#
loop_
_entity_poly.entity_id
_entity_poly.type
_entity_poly.pdbx_seq_one_letter_code
_entity_poly.pdbx_strand_id
1 'polypeptide(L)' 'ILNGMYRSKYEPKSLLGSLKTFEVRYGFSTVFIDPITTGNYIYHHFLYMARELLRKGCM' A
#
# COMPACT_ATOMS: atom_id res chain seq x y z
N ILE A 1 -15.74 -7.87 35.38
CA ILE A 1 -16.02 -8.57 34.10
C ILE A 1 -16.41 -7.51 33.10
N LEU A 2 -15.60 -7.26 32.06
CA LEU A 2 -15.94 -6.33 30.98
C LEU A 2 -17.11 -6.95 30.21
N ASN A 3 -18.33 -6.42 30.40
CA ASN A 3 -19.48 -6.74 29.56
C ASN A 3 -19.05 -6.52 28.11
N GLY A 4 -19.08 -7.58 27.29
CA GLY A 4 -18.59 -7.67 25.91
C GLY A 4 -19.28 -6.75 24.88
N MET A 5 -19.65 -5.54 25.30
CA MET A 5 -20.24 -4.47 24.49
C MET A 5 -19.19 -3.49 23.96
N TYR A 6 -17.90 -3.86 23.95
CA TYR A 6 -16.90 -3.07 23.26
C TYR A 6 -16.92 -3.43 21.76
N ARG A 7 -17.81 -2.77 21.02
CA ARG A 7 -17.72 -2.72 19.55
C ARG A 7 -16.68 -1.66 19.22
N SER A 8 -15.46 -2.07 18.90
CA SER A 8 -14.43 -1.18 18.36
C SER A 8 -15.01 -0.54 17.10
N LYS A 9 -15.45 0.72 17.19
CA LYS A 9 -15.83 1.48 16.00
C LYS A 9 -14.53 1.78 15.28
N TYR A 10 -14.24 0.97 14.27
CA TYR A 10 -13.01 1.12 13.50
C TYR A 10 -13.12 2.37 12.65
N GLU A 11 -12.52 3.45 13.13
CA GLU A 11 -12.47 4.69 12.38
C GLU A 11 -11.58 4.48 11.14
N PRO A 12 -11.97 4.97 9.95
CA PRO A 12 -11.14 4.88 8.75
C PRO A 12 -9.71 5.42 8.94
N LYS A 13 -9.54 6.38 9.86
CA LYS A 13 -8.23 6.92 10.27
C LYS A 13 -7.33 5.88 10.94
N SER A 14 -7.91 4.97 11.73
CA SER A 14 -7.18 3.88 12.38
C SER A 14 -6.66 2.87 11.36
N LEU A 15 -7.39 2.64 10.26
CA LEU A 15 -6.91 1.84 9.13
C LEU A 15 -5.72 2.46 8.45
N LEU A 16 -5.84 3.73 8.09
CA LEU A 16 -4.78 4.44 7.40
C LEU A 16 -3.51 4.48 8.24
N GLY A 17 -3.64 4.75 9.55
CA GLY A 17 -2.52 4.68 10.48
C GLY A 17 -1.87 3.31 10.52
N SER A 18 -2.67 2.24 10.62
CA SER A 18 -2.16 0.86 10.59
C SER A 18 -1.40 0.59 9.28
N LEU A 19 -2.00 0.87 8.13
CA LEU A 19 -1.37 0.67 6.82
C LEU A 19 -0.03 1.41 6.71
N LYS A 20 0.04 2.66 7.14
CA LYS A 20 1.31 3.41 7.15
C LYS A 20 2.35 2.81 8.07
N THR A 21 1.97 2.29 9.25
CA THR A 21 2.92 1.57 10.10
C THR A 21 3.45 0.30 9.44
N PHE A 22 2.63 -0.42 8.66
CA PHE A 22 3.05 -1.60 7.91
C PHE A 22 4.00 -1.24 6.76
N GLU A 23 3.67 -0.21 5.98
CA GLU A 23 4.52 0.30 4.89
C GLU A 23 5.93 0.61 5.37
N VAL A 24 6.06 1.37 6.47
CA VAL A 24 7.37 1.72 7.04
C VAL A 24 8.08 0.50 7.62
N ARG A 25 7.35 -0.40 8.29
CA ARG A 25 7.94 -1.58 8.94
C ARG A 25 8.54 -2.56 7.94
N TYR A 26 7.90 -2.76 6.80
CA TYR A 26 8.27 -3.79 5.83
C TYR A 26 8.82 -3.23 4.51
N GLY A 27 8.91 -1.90 4.37
CA GLY A 27 9.53 -1.26 3.21
C GLY A 27 8.72 -1.38 1.93
N PHE A 28 7.38 -1.34 2.01
CA PHE A 28 6.50 -1.33 0.83
C PHE A 28 5.58 -0.12 0.83
N SER A 29 4.90 0.12 -0.29
CA SER A 29 3.91 1.20 -0.45
C SER A 29 2.56 0.64 -0.84
N THR A 30 1.48 1.12 -0.22
CA THR A 30 0.10 0.75 -0.56
C THR A 30 -0.49 1.77 -1.52
N VAL A 31 -1.17 1.29 -2.55
CA VAL A 31 -1.76 2.13 -3.59
C VAL A 31 -3.23 1.75 -3.75
N PHE A 32 -4.11 2.73 -3.59
CA PHE A 32 -5.56 2.56 -3.71
C PHE A 32 -5.98 2.80 -5.15
N ILE A 33 -6.39 1.76 -5.85
CA ILE A 33 -6.78 1.80 -7.27
C ILE A 33 -8.04 0.97 -7.48
N ASP A 34 -8.77 1.30 -8.54
CA ASP A 34 -9.92 0.51 -8.97
C ASP A 34 -9.46 -0.85 -9.53
N PRO A 35 -10.15 -1.97 -9.20
CA PRO A 35 -9.78 -3.30 -9.68
C PRO A 35 -9.58 -3.39 -11.20
N ILE A 36 -10.38 -2.65 -11.98
CA ILE A 36 -10.34 -2.65 -13.46
C ILE A 36 -9.01 -2.06 -13.96
N THR A 37 -8.45 -1.11 -13.20
CA THR A 37 -7.20 -0.40 -13.57
C THR A 37 -5.92 -1.05 -13.02
N THR A 38 -6.06 -2.14 -12.26
CA THR A 38 -4.94 -2.78 -11.56
C THR A 38 -3.87 -3.30 -12.51
N GLY A 39 -4.26 -3.96 -13.61
CA GLY A 39 -3.29 -4.47 -14.58
C GLY A 39 -2.48 -3.36 -15.25
N ASN A 40 -3.14 -2.26 -15.62
CA ASN A 40 -2.50 -1.09 -16.23
C ASN A 40 -1.51 -0.44 -15.26
N TYR A 41 -1.90 -0.29 -13.99
CA TYR A 41 -1.02 0.25 -12.95
C TYR A 41 0.25 -0.59 -12.79
N ILE A 42 0.10 -1.91 -12.64
CA ILE A 42 1.22 -2.84 -12.48
C ILE A 42 2.19 -2.75 -13.66
N TYR A 43 1.66 -2.79 -14.89
CA TYR A 43 2.48 -2.76 -16.10
C TYR A 43 3.34 -1.49 -16.18
N HIS A 44 2.72 -0.32 -16.07
CA HIS A 44 3.43 0.94 -16.19
C HIS A 44 4.37 1.19 -15.00
N HIS A 45 3.99 0.78 -13.79
CA HIS A 45 4.84 0.91 -12.61
C HIS A 45 6.18 0.19 -12.81
N PHE A 46 6.14 -1.08 -13.24
CA PHE A 46 7.35 -1.86 -13.49
C PHE A 46 8.11 -1.39 -14.74
N LEU A 47 7.40 -1.00 -15.80
CA LEU A 47 8.03 -0.47 -17.01
C LEU A 47 8.89 0.76 -16.69
N TYR A 48 8.35 1.73 -15.94
CA TYR A 48 9.09 2.93 -15.58
C TYR A 48 10.18 2.65 -14.54
N MET A 49 9.94 1.74 -13.59
CA MET A 49 10.96 1.31 -12.65
C MET A 49 12.17 0.70 -13.36
N ALA A 50 11.94 -0.26 -14.27
CA ALA A 50 13.00 -0.90 -15.05
C ALA A 50 13.76 0.12 -15.91
N ARG A 51 13.03 1.00 -16.61
CA ARG A 51 13.64 2.07 -17.41
C ARG A 51 14.54 2.98 -16.56
N GLU A 52 14.12 3.31 -15.34
CA GLU A 52 14.88 4.17 -14.45
C GLU A 52 16.13 3.48 -13.89
N LEU A 53 16.03 2.19 -13.56
CA LEU A 53 17.18 1.38 -13.12
C LEU A 53 18.23 1.27 -14.23
N LEU A 54 17.80 0.98 -15.46
CA LEU A 54 18.67 0.92 -16.63
C LEU A 54 19.31 2.27 -16.92
N ARG A 55 18.55 3.38 -16.83
CA ARG A 55 19.09 4.74 -17.02
C ARG A 55 20.17 5.09 -16.00
N LYS A 56 20.02 4.61 -14.77
CA LYS A 56 20.98 4.83 -13.67
C LYS A 56 22.20 3.90 -13.73
N GLY A 57 22.24 2.96 -14.67
CA GLY A 57 23.33 1.99 -14.79
C GLY A 57 23.39 0.96 -13.66
N CYS A 58 22.30 0.79 -12.92
CA CYS A 58 22.20 -0.22 -11.86
C CYS A 58 21.64 -1.50 -12.47
N MET A 59 22.53 -2.44 -12.80
CA MET A 59 22.20 -3.82 -13.15
C MET A 59 23.07 -4.76 -12.33
#